data_AF-A0A7S1WYD2-F1
#
_entry.id   AF-A0A7S1WYD2-F1
#
_cell.length_a   1.000
_cell.length_b   1.000
_cell.length_c   1.000
_cell.angle_alpha   90.00
_cell.angle_beta   90.00
_cell.angle_gamma   90.00
#
_symmetry.space_group_name_H-M   'P 1'
#
loop_
_entity.id
_entity.type
_entity.pdbx_description
1 polymer ?
#
loop_
_entity_poly.entity_id
_entity_poly.type
_entity_poly.pdbx_seq_one_letter_code
_entity_poly.pdbx_strand_id
1 'polypeptide(L)'
;MQELQTELKAAKDKWAKEVELSKAEKGAPGYPFPVAITRYVPTPEAAAAWDCEELPVRLVIKSAEIGPEVVSVEVPPIFPGELSPEIEKAVAKEWKKQIGSKKKAKGEVWMVNKILEWVEAHFVDLLRIVPSYVDSYIGCDDMGASMRRYTLVGPAAEEEEEEEEEE
;
A
#
# COMPACT_ATOMS: atom_id res chain seq x y z
N MET A 1 8.94 8.16 -21.53
CA MET A 1 7.96 9.12 -20.97
C MET A 1 6.53 8.86 -21.47
N GLN A 2 6.28 8.70 -22.78
CA GLN A 2 4.93 8.42 -23.29
C GLN A 2 4.32 7.14 -22.70
N GLU A 3 5.09 6.07 -22.58
CA GLU A 3 4.64 4.80 -22.00
C GLU A 3 4.20 4.93 -20.53
N LEU A 4 4.96 5.68 -19.73
CA LEU A 4 4.61 5.95 -18.34
C LEU A 4 3.30 6.74 -18.24
N GLN A 5 3.14 7.78 -19.07
CA GLN A 5 1.90 8.55 -19.10
C GLN A 5 0.70 7.69 -19.51
N THR A 6 0.88 6.78 -20.46
CA THR A 6 -0.15 5.81 -20.87
C THR A 6 -0.53 4.90 -19.70
N GLU A 7 0.44 4.33 -18.98
CA GLU A 7 0.15 3.48 -17.82
C GLU A 7 -0.54 4.25 -16.69
N LEU A 8 -0.05 5.44 -16.34
CA LEU A 8 -0.66 6.28 -15.29
C LEU A 8 -2.08 6.72 -15.67
N LYS A 9 -2.33 7.00 -16.95
CA LYS A 9 -3.67 7.31 -17.44
C LYS A 9 -4.57 6.07 -17.39
N ALA A 10 -4.07 4.91 -17.81
CA ALA A 10 -4.81 3.65 -17.71
C ALA A 10 -5.17 3.32 -16.25
N ALA A 11 -4.26 3.57 -15.31
CA ALA A 11 -4.55 3.44 -13.88
C ALA A 11 -5.70 4.36 -13.44
N LYS A 12 -5.62 5.65 -13.80
CA LYS A 12 -6.66 6.63 -13.47
C LYS A 12 -8.00 6.30 -14.12
N ASP A 13 -8.01 5.80 -15.35
CA ASP A 13 -9.23 5.40 -16.06
C ASP A 13 -9.85 4.14 -15.43
N LYS A 14 -9.02 3.19 -14.96
CA LYS A 14 -9.47 1.94 -14.33
C LYS A 14 -10.07 2.17 -12.93
N TRP A 15 -9.43 2.99 -12.12
CA TRP A 15 -9.75 3.12 -10.69
C TRP A 15 -10.35 4.47 -10.28
N ALA A 16 -10.41 5.43 -11.22
CA ALA A 16 -11.11 6.70 -11.09
C ALA A 16 -10.79 7.48 -9.79
N LYS A 17 -11.72 7.46 -8.81
CA LYS A 17 -11.63 8.24 -7.57
C LYS A 17 -10.68 7.64 -6.54
N GLU A 18 -10.38 6.37 -6.67
CA GLU A 18 -9.54 5.63 -5.76
C GLU A 18 -8.05 5.69 -6.18
N VAL A 19 -7.71 6.56 -7.14
CA VAL A 19 -6.35 6.85 -7.57
C VAL A 19 -6.14 8.36 -7.67
N GLU A 20 -5.03 8.82 -7.09
CA GLU A 20 -4.57 10.19 -7.17
C GLU A 20 -3.22 10.26 -7.90
N LEU A 21 -3.05 11.26 -8.76
CA LEU A 21 -1.78 11.52 -9.46
C LEU A 21 -1.22 12.87 -8.99
N SER A 22 0.03 12.87 -8.55
CA SER A 22 0.80 14.08 -8.26
C SER A 22 2.09 14.11 -9.07
N LYS A 23 2.63 15.31 -9.27
CA LYS A 23 3.89 15.54 -9.99
C LYS A 23 4.61 16.71 -9.32
N ALA A 24 5.90 16.85 -9.59
CA ALA A 24 6.66 18.01 -9.15
C ALA A 24 6.02 19.33 -9.62
N GLU A 25 6.25 20.39 -8.85
CA GLU A 25 5.77 21.73 -9.20
C GLU A 25 6.35 22.19 -10.55
N LYS A 26 5.52 22.89 -11.33
CA LYS A 26 5.92 23.38 -12.65
C LYS A 26 7.05 24.41 -12.47
N GLY A 27 8.24 24.09 -12.99
CA GLY A 27 9.43 24.93 -12.87
C GLY A 27 10.48 24.38 -11.90
N ALA A 28 10.19 23.32 -11.15
CA ALA A 28 11.17 22.63 -10.33
C ALA A 28 12.25 21.93 -11.20
N PRO A 29 13.51 21.84 -10.72
CA PRO A 29 14.54 21.04 -11.36
C PRO A 29 14.08 19.58 -11.52
N GLY A 30 14.11 19.05 -12.75
CA GLY A 30 13.70 17.68 -13.03
C GLY A 30 12.21 17.48 -13.35
N TYR A 31 11.40 18.54 -13.44
CA TYR A 31 9.99 18.46 -13.86
C TYR A 31 9.83 17.63 -15.15
N PRO A 32 8.90 16.65 -15.21
CA PRO A 32 7.79 16.43 -14.28
C PRO A 32 8.10 15.53 -13.07
N PHE A 33 9.34 15.06 -12.90
CA PHE A 33 9.71 14.15 -11.82
C PHE A 33 10.02 14.89 -10.51
N PRO A 34 9.74 14.27 -9.35
CA PRO A 34 9.07 12.98 -9.18
C PRO A 34 7.60 13.02 -9.59
N VAL A 35 7.13 11.92 -10.20
CA VAL A 35 5.71 11.68 -10.50
C VAL A 35 5.23 10.61 -9.54
N ALA A 36 4.13 10.85 -8.84
CA ALA A 36 3.57 9.87 -7.92
C ALA A 36 2.14 9.48 -8.29
N ILE A 37 1.84 8.20 -8.06
CA ILE A 37 0.50 7.64 -8.12
C ILE A 37 0.18 7.06 -6.75
N THR A 38 -0.89 7.56 -6.14
CA THR A 38 -1.43 7.03 -4.88
C THR A 38 -2.67 6.22 -5.22
N ARG A 39 -2.73 4.98 -4.77
CA ARG A 39 -3.88 4.10 -4.86
C ARG A 39 -4.44 3.93 -3.46
N TYR A 40 -5.70 4.31 -3.28
CA TYR A 40 -6.47 4.02 -2.07
C TYR A 40 -7.18 2.70 -2.32
N VAL A 41 -6.56 1.57 -1.95
CA VAL A 41 -7.14 0.24 -2.23
C VAL A 41 -8.29 0.02 -1.25
N PRO A 42 -9.55 -0.03 -1.69
CA PRO A 42 -10.66 -0.30 -0.79
C PRO A 42 -10.59 -1.75 -0.32
N THR A 43 -11.17 -2.02 0.84
CA THR A 43 -11.25 -3.38 1.37
C THR A 43 -12.02 -4.29 0.44
N PRO A 44 -11.39 -5.35 -0.10
CA PRO A 44 -12.06 -6.28 -0.99
C PRO A 44 -13.07 -7.15 -0.21
N GLU A 45 -14.05 -7.72 -0.92
CA GLU A 45 -15.06 -8.61 -0.32
C GLU A 45 -14.44 -9.77 0.46
N ALA A 46 -13.34 -10.34 -0.03
CA ALA A 46 -12.59 -11.40 0.64
C ALA A 46 -11.98 -10.97 2.00
N ALA A 47 -11.88 -9.65 2.24
CA ALA A 47 -11.39 -9.05 3.46
C ALA A 47 -12.51 -8.40 4.30
N ALA A 48 -13.80 -8.70 4.05
CA ALA A 48 -14.92 -8.10 4.80
C ALA A 48 -14.87 -8.32 6.33
N ALA A 49 -14.12 -9.32 6.78
CA ALA A 49 -13.87 -9.58 8.21
C ALA A 49 -12.83 -8.63 8.85
N TRP A 50 -12.18 -7.77 8.07
CA TRP A 50 -11.13 -6.87 8.53
C TRP A 50 -11.68 -5.47 8.80
N ASP A 51 -11.31 -4.91 9.95
CA ASP A 51 -11.58 -3.53 10.31
C ASP A 51 -10.50 -2.61 9.74
N CYS A 52 -10.39 -2.61 8.42
CA CYS A 52 -9.58 -1.69 7.64
C CYS A 52 -10.48 -1.21 6.52
N GLU A 53 -10.61 0.10 6.29
CA GLU A 53 -11.47 0.62 5.21
C GLU A 53 -10.73 0.69 3.88
N GLU A 54 -9.45 1.10 3.94
CA GLU A 54 -8.59 1.23 2.79
C GLU A 54 -7.10 1.03 3.13
N LEU A 55 -6.34 0.60 2.12
CA LEU A 55 -4.89 0.49 2.15
C LEU A 55 -4.29 1.49 1.14
N PRO A 56 -3.87 2.69 1.59
CA PRO A 56 -3.23 3.66 0.73
C PRO A 56 -1.78 3.26 0.40
N VAL A 57 -1.48 3.12 -0.89
CA VAL A 57 -0.13 2.85 -1.40
C VAL A 57 0.26 3.89 -2.44
N ARG A 58 1.37 4.57 -2.22
CA ARG A 58 1.92 5.57 -3.13
C ARG A 58 3.20 5.08 -3.79
N LEU A 59 3.21 5.06 -5.12
CA LEU A 59 4.40 4.79 -5.92
C LEU A 59 4.97 6.12 -6.43
N VAL A 60 6.20 6.44 -6.02
CA VAL A 60 6.91 7.68 -6.39
C VAL A 60 8.00 7.34 -7.40
N ILE A 61 7.78 7.73 -8.66
CA ILE A 61 8.69 7.52 -9.77
C ILE A 61 9.65 8.69 -9.87
N LYS A 62 10.94 8.43 -9.70
CA LYS A 62 11.99 9.45 -9.57
C LYS A 62 12.59 9.90 -10.90
N SER A 63 12.50 9.07 -11.94
CA SER A 63 13.11 9.37 -13.23
C SER A 63 12.35 8.74 -14.40
N ALA A 64 12.69 9.13 -15.63
CA ALA A 64 12.16 8.54 -16.85
C ALA A 64 12.83 7.20 -17.23
N GLU A 65 13.92 6.83 -16.57
CA GLU A 65 14.67 5.62 -16.85
C GLU A 65 14.17 4.48 -15.97
N ILE A 66 13.77 3.37 -16.61
CA ILE A 66 13.21 2.23 -15.91
C ILE A 66 14.33 1.45 -15.23
N GLY A 67 14.18 1.25 -13.92
CA GLY A 67 15.12 0.47 -13.12
C GLY A 67 14.50 0.03 -11.79
N PRO A 68 15.14 -0.92 -11.08
CA PRO A 68 14.63 -1.43 -9.81
C PRO A 68 14.53 -0.35 -8.72
N GLU A 69 15.38 0.68 -8.78
CA GLU A 69 15.44 1.75 -7.77
C GLU A 69 14.74 3.05 -8.23
N VAL A 70 14.08 3.06 -9.40
CA VAL A 70 13.42 4.28 -9.91
C VAL A 70 12.15 4.61 -9.13
N VAL A 71 11.53 3.63 -8.49
CA VAL A 71 10.32 3.80 -7.70
C VAL A 71 10.63 3.66 -6.22
N SER A 72 10.22 4.64 -5.42
CA SER A 72 10.02 4.44 -3.98
C SER A 72 8.54 4.17 -3.70
N VAL A 73 8.29 3.32 -2.71
CA VAL A 73 6.94 3.07 -2.20
C VAL A 73 6.79 3.82 -0.90
N GLU A 74 5.66 4.50 -0.73
CA GLU A 74 5.28 5.20 0.49
C GLU A 74 3.90 4.71 0.93
N VAL A 75 3.76 4.39 2.22
CA VAL A 75 2.49 4.06 2.87
C VAL A 75 2.33 5.02 4.04
N PRO A 76 1.21 5.78 4.12
CA PRO A 76 0.95 6.67 5.25
C PRO A 76 1.12 5.95 6.61
N PRO A 77 1.64 6.63 7.65
CA PRO A 77 1.82 6.05 8.99
C PRO A 77 0.50 6.00 9.76
N ILE A 78 -0.52 5.39 9.14
CA ILE A 78 -1.86 5.19 9.72
C ILE A 78 -2.00 3.82 10.38
N PHE A 79 -1.03 2.93 10.15
CA PHE A 79 -1.01 1.58 10.70
C PHE A 79 -0.13 1.50 11.95
N PRO A 80 -0.40 0.56 12.87
CA PRO A 80 0.38 0.41 14.08
C PRO A 80 1.85 0.08 13.82
N GLY A 81 2.73 0.68 14.63
CA GLY A 81 4.15 0.35 14.73
C GLY A 81 4.86 0.32 13.39
N GLU A 82 5.51 -0.79 13.07
CA GLU A 82 6.27 -0.99 11.83
C GLU A 82 5.44 -1.52 10.64
N LEU A 83 4.11 -1.57 10.74
CA LEU A 83 3.29 -2.15 9.68
C LEU A 83 3.39 -1.38 8.35
N SER A 84 3.26 -0.05 8.36
CA SER A 84 3.44 0.78 7.15
C SER A 84 4.80 0.54 6.47
N PRO A 85 5.96 0.65 7.16
CA PRO A 85 7.25 0.42 6.52
C PRO A 85 7.46 -1.05 6.06
N GLU A 86 6.87 -2.04 6.72
CA GLU A 86 6.92 -3.43 6.23
C GLU A 86 6.10 -3.62 4.94
N ILE A 87 4.94 -2.98 4.83
CA ILE A 87 4.15 -2.94 3.59
C ILE A 87 4.95 -2.26 2.47
N GLU A 88 5.59 -1.11 2.75
CA GLU A 88 6.46 -0.43 1.78
C GLU A 88 7.56 -1.37 1.25
N LYS A 89 8.25 -2.08 2.16
CA LYS A 89 9.29 -3.06 1.79
C LYS A 89 8.73 -4.19 0.94
N ALA A 90 7.56 -4.72 1.26
CA ALA A 90 6.93 -5.81 0.51
C ALA A 90 6.56 -5.39 -0.92
N VAL A 91 5.92 -4.23 -1.06
CA VAL A 91 5.55 -3.69 -2.38
C VAL A 91 6.79 -3.31 -3.19
N ALA A 92 7.81 -2.70 -2.56
CA ALA A 92 9.07 -2.38 -3.22
C ALA A 92 9.81 -3.65 -3.69
N LYS A 93 9.77 -4.73 -2.91
CA LYS A 93 10.32 -6.03 -3.29
C LYS A 93 9.60 -6.62 -4.49
N GLU A 94 8.27 -6.55 -4.53
CA GLU A 94 7.50 -7.01 -5.68
C GLU A 94 7.78 -6.16 -6.92
N TRP A 95 7.89 -4.84 -6.79
CA TRP A 95 8.32 -3.94 -7.87
C TRP A 95 9.65 -4.40 -8.49
N LYS A 96 10.67 -4.58 -7.66
CA LYS A 96 12.01 -5.00 -8.11
C LYS A 96 11.98 -6.34 -8.83
N LYS A 97 11.17 -7.28 -8.34
CA LYS A 97 10.96 -8.60 -8.96
C LYS A 97 10.26 -8.49 -10.32
N GLN A 98 9.25 -7.65 -10.46
CA GLN A 98 8.52 -7.47 -11.72
C GLN A 98 9.40 -6.81 -12.78
N ILE A 99 10.10 -5.73 -12.43
CA ILE A 99 11.02 -5.01 -13.33
C ILE A 99 12.24 -5.87 -13.70
N GLY A 100 12.76 -6.67 -12.77
CA GLY A 100 13.86 -7.61 -13.02
C GLY A 100 13.47 -8.83 -13.86
N SER A 101 12.17 -9.12 -13.99
CA SER A 101 11.70 -10.24 -14.80
C SER A 101 11.79 -9.91 -16.30
N LYS A 102 12.42 -10.79 -17.09
CA LYS A 102 12.60 -10.61 -18.54
C LYS A 102 11.28 -10.67 -19.35
N LYS A 103 10.14 -10.98 -18.72
CA LYS A 103 8.83 -11.07 -19.37
C LYS A 103 8.12 -9.72 -19.32
N LYS A 104 8.53 -8.80 -20.20
CA LYS A 104 7.71 -7.63 -20.52
C LYS A 104 6.50 -8.11 -21.31
N ALA A 105 5.33 -8.15 -20.68
CA ALA A 105 4.07 -8.37 -21.40
C ALA A 105 3.86 -7.22 -22.40
N LYS A 106 3.14 -7.48 -23.50
CA LYS A 106 2.90 -6.56 -24.63
C LYS A 106 2.71 -5.09 -24.20
N GLY A 107 3.79 -4.29 -24.23
CA GLY A 107 3.73 -2.84 -24.01
C GLY A 107 3.68 -2.36 -22.57
N GLU A 108 3.68 -3.25 -21.57
CA GLU A 108 3.80 -2.87 -20.15
C GLU A 108 5.27 -2.79 -19.77
N VAL A 109 5.76 -1.56 -19.58
CA VAL A 109 7.18 -1.30 -19.34
C VAL A 109 7.42 -0.81 -17.91
N TRP A 110 6.43 -0.13 -17.33
CA TRP A 110 6.51 0.42 -15.99
C TRP A 110 5.85 -0.47 -14.94
N MET A 111 4.99 -1.42 -15.32
CA MET A 111 4.35 -2.37 -14.39
C MET A 111 3.54 -1.69 -13.28
N VAL A 112 3.14 -0.42 -13.44
CA VAL A 112 2.45 0.35 -12.40
C VAL A 112 1.12 -0.31 -12.07
N ASN A 113 0.31 -0.57 -13.10
CA ASN A 113 -1.00 -1.22 -12.94
C ASN A 113 -0.86 -2.58 -12.28
N LYS A 114 0.13 -3.36 -12.71
CA LYS A 114 0.37 -4.70 -12.20
C LYS A 114 0.73 -4.71 -10.72
N ILE A 115 1.50 -3.72 -10.27
CA ILE A 115 1.84 -3.59 -8.85
C ILE A 115 0.62 -3.14 -8.04
N LEU A 116 -0.18 -2.21 -8.53
CA LEU A 116 -1.42 -1.81 -7.85
C LEU A 116 -2.43 -2.97 -7.77
N GLU A 117 -2.57 -3.76 -8.82
CA GLU A 117 -3.37 -4.99 -8.83
C GLU A 117 -2.81 -6.04 -7.86
N TRP A 118 -1.48 -6.15 -7.76
CA TRP A 118 -0.84 -7.06 -6.81
C TRP A 118 -1.14 -6.67 -5.37
N VAL A 119 -1.08 -5.37 -5.04
CA VAL A 119 -1.45 -4.86 -3.70
C VAL A 119 -2.90 -5.22 -3.38
N GLU A 120 -3.82 -5.00 -4.31
CA GLU A 120 -5.24 -5.36 -4.14
C GLU A 120 -5.43 -6.87 -3.91
N ALA A 121 -4.75 -7.70 -4.70
CA ALA A 121 -4.82 -9.16 -4.56
C ALA A 121 -4.18 -9.69 -3.26
N HIS A 122 -3.23 -8.95 -2.68
CA HIS A 122 -2.52 -9.34 -1.45
C HIS A 122 -2.90 -8.47 -0.25
N PHE A 123 -4.06 -7.79 -0.30
CA PHE A 123 -4.51 -6.86 0.73
C PHE A 123 -4.39 -7.46 2.14
N VAL A 124 -4.98 -8.64 2.35
CA VAL A 124 -4.95 -9.34 3.65
C VAL A 124 -3.54 -9.78 4.03
N ASP A 125 -2.73 -10.25 3.07
CA ASP A 125 -1.37 -10.68 3.34
C ASP A 125 -0.49 -9.49 3.78
N LEU A 126 -0.72 -8.30 3.20
CA LEU A 126 -0.05 -7.07 3.58
C LEU A 126 -0.44 -6.61 4.98
N LEU A 127 -1.74 -6.67 5.34
CA LEU A 127 -2.18 -6.36 6.72
C LEU A 127 -1.63 -7.33 7.76
N ARG A 128 -1.31 -8.55 7.34
CA ARG A 128 -0.78 -9.62 8.20
C ARG A 128 0.73 -9.75 8.19
N ILE A 129 1.45 -8.85 7.50
CA ILE A 129 2.91 -8.97 7.37
C ILE A 129 3.62 -8.87 8.72
N VAL A 130 3.00 -8.19 9.69
CA VAL A 130 3.40 -8.18 11.10
C VAL A 130 2.27 -8.80 11.94
N PRO A 131 2.26 -10.13 12.14
CA PRO A 131 1.14 -10.82 12.79
C PRO A 131 0.88 -10.38 14.23
N SER A 132 1.88 -9.83 14.92
CA SER A 132 1.75 -9.36 16.30
C SER A 132 0.83 -8.15 16.45
N TYR A 133 0.52 -7.44 15.36
CA TYR A 133 -0.44 -6.34 15.36
C TYR A 133 -1.84 -6.77 14.94
N VAL A 134 -2.08 -8.05 14.69
CA VAL A 134 -3.39 -8.56 14.29
C VAL A 134 -4.07 -9.17 15.51
N ASP A 135 -5.17 -8.56 15.95
CA ASP A 135 -6.05 -9.13 16.96
C ASP A 135 -7.36 -9.62 16.33
N SER A 136 -8.03 -10.55 17.01
CA SER A 136 -9.32 -11.08 16.57
C SER A 136 -10.35 -11.01 17.68
N TYR A 137 -11.57 -10.63 17.31
CA TYR A 137 -12.70 -10.56 18.24
C TYR A 137 -13.96 -11.13 17.58
N ILE A 138 -15.00 -11.37 18.40
CA ILE A 138 -16.32 -11.76 17.91
C ILE A 138 -17.12 -10.49 17.68
N GLY A 139 -17.36 -10.16 16.41
CA GLY A 139 -18.24 -9.08 16.01
C GLY A 139 -19.45 -9.61 15.26
N CYS A 140 -20.09 -8.74 14.49
CA CYS A 140 -21.18 -9.12 13.60
C CYS A 140 -20.86 -8.79 12.14
N ASP A 141 -21.47 -9.54 11.22
CA ASP A 141 -21.55 -9.17 9.81
C ASP A 141 -22.67 -8.13 9.57
N ASP A 142 -22.85 -7.72 8.31
CA ASP A 142 -23.86 -6.75 7.90
C ASP A 142 -25.31 -7.23 8.14
N MET A 143 -25.52 -8.54 8.36
CA MET A 143 -26.81 -9.15 8.68
C MET A 143 -27.01 -9.35 10.19
N GLY A 144 -26.05 -8.94 11.02
CA GLY A 144 -26.10 -9.10 12.47
C GLY A 144 -25.73 -10.50 12.96
N ALA A 145 -25.22 -11.38 12.09
CA ALA A 145 -24.76 -12.70 12.49
C ALA A 145 -23.34 -12.61 13.09
N SER A 146 -23.10 -13.35 14.17
CA SER A 146 -21.80 -13.35 14.83
C SER A 146 -20.73 -13.94 13.91
N MET A 147 -19.62 -13.23 13.75
CA MET A 147 -18.47 -13.68 12.98
C MET A 147 -17.16 -13.28 13.67
N ARG A 148 -16.09 -14.02 13.36
CA ARG A 148 -14.74 -13.61 13.76
C ARG A 148 -14.31 -12.45 12.88
N ARG A 149 -13.97 -11.32 13.51
CA ARG A 149 -13.41 -10.13 12.87
C ARG A 149 -11.95 -9.93 13.27
N TYR A 150 -11.22 -9.17 12.47
CA TYR A 150 -9.81 -8.86 12.68
C TYR A 150 -9.60 -7.36 12.70
N THR A 151 -8.77 -6.89 13.62
CA THR A 151 -8.39 -5.48 13.74
C THR A 151 -6.89 -5.34 13.92
N LEU A 152 -6.38 -4.13 13.66
CA LEU A 152 -4.98 -3.80 13.81
C LEU A 152 -4.77 -3.10 15.15
N VAL A 153 -4.06 -3.75 16.06
CA VAL A 153 -3.70 -3.21 17.37
C VAL A 153 -2.23 -2.80 17.40
N GLY A 154 -1.96 -1.63 17.98
CA GLY A 154 -0.60 -1.18 18.27
C GLY A 154 0.17 -2.15 19.15
N PRO A 155 1.51 -2.04 19.23
CA PRO A 155 2.21 -2.67 20.35
C PRO A 155 1.53 -2.22 21.65
N ALA A 156 1.35 -3.15 22.59
CA ALA A 156 0.95 -2.77 23.94
C ALA A 156 1.87 -1.63 24.37
N ALA A 157 1.30 -0.54 24.89
CA ALA A 157 2.12 0.42 25.62
C ALA A 157 2.92 -0.42 26.63
N GLU A 158 4.24 -0.29 26.64
CA GLU A 158 5.03 -0.83 27.73
C GLU A 158 4.34 -0.31 28.99
N GLU A 159 3.76 -1.21 29.79
CA GLU A 159 3.22 -0.86 31.09
C GLU A 159 4.41 -0.20 31.79
N GLU A 160 4.37 1.13 31.93
CA GLU A 160 5.20 1.81 32.91
C GLU A 160 4.85 1.09 34.21
N GLU A 161 5.77 0.24 34.68
CA GLU A 161 5.66 -0.40 35.99
C GLU A 161 5.42 0.75 36.96
N GLU A 162 4.15 0.95 37.36
CA GLU A 162 3.78 1.84 38.43
C GLU A 162 4.55 1.30 39.64
N GLU A 163 5.65 1.97 40.00
CA GLU A 163 6.36 1.74 41.25
C GLU A 163 5.29 1.83 42.35
N GLU A 164 4.94 0.67 42.93
CA GLU A 164 4.14 0.58 44.14
C GLU A 164 4.86 1.39 45.23
N GLU A 165 4.46 2.65 45.43
CA GLU A 165 4.75 3.37 46.66
C GLU A 165 3.96 2.68 47.79
N GLU A 166 4.63 1.75 48.48
CA GLU A 166 4.23 1.28 49.79
C GLU A 166 4.22 2.46 50.77
N GLU A 167 3.03 2.91 51.20
CA GLU A 167 2.81 3.66 52.46
C GLU A 167 2.36 2.73 53.61
#